data_AF-A0A848UJL7-F1
#
_entry.id   AF-A0A848UJL7-F1
#
_cell.length_a   1.000
_cell.length_b   1.000
_cell.length_c   1.000
_cell.angle_alpha   90.00
_cell.angle_beta   90.00
_cell.angle_gamma   90.00
#
_symmetry.space_group_name_H-M   'P 1'
#
loop_
_entity.id
_entity.type
_entity.pdbx_description
1 polymer ?
#
loop_
_entity_poly.entity_id
_entity_poly.type
_entity_poly.pdbx_seq_one_letter_code
_entity_poly.pdbx_strand_id
1 'polypeptide(L)'
;MYYPNSQIKTNLYTNGGEFITITTSQEYIGSYWTTSSGEYYTGVGPTSTGYVELLPITKEQIKKENTLTINVGGDIDVYNSLKGIDVNESSKKIPTYTYPQPTEKDYKSGSFYRYFAKRVNQNIYIEVNKPQYDSLIKRDDSWDFASYKVFKIEWTLSGSSPQQVSNINQSIVTTTERKLKITGLLQYFKDYSQFYKA
;
A
#
# COMPACT_ATOMS: atom_id res chain seq x y z
N MET A 1 -16.54 0.00 -23.29
CA MET A 1 -16.32 -1.46 -23.55
C MET A 1 -17.39 -2.22 -22.78
N TYR A 2 -18.02 -3.24 -23.37
CA TYR A 2 -19.07 -4.04 -22.71
C TYR A 2 -18.48 -5.39 -22.28
N TYR A 3 -18.74 -5.78 -21.02
CA TYR A 3 -18.32 -7.07 -20.47
C TYR A 3 -19.55 -7.91 -20.12
N PRO A 4 -19.70 -9.15 -20.62
CA PRO A 4 -20.79 -10.03 -20.24
C PRO A 4 -20.79 -10.32 -18.73
N ASN A 5 -21.95 -10.30 -18.08
CA ASN A 5 -22.06 -10.55 -16.64
C ASN A 5 -21.48 -11.90 -16.20
N SER A 6 -21.50 -12.92 -17.06
CA SER A 6 -20.91 -14.24 -16.78
C SER A 6 -19.38 -14.25 -16.77
N GLN A 7 -18.73 -13.18 -17.26
CA GLN A 7 -17.29 -13.06 -17.40
C GLN A 7 -16.68 -12.04 -16.43
N ILE A 8 -17.45 -11.54 -15.46
CA ILE A 8 -17.00 -10.53 -14.50
C ILE A 8 -17.44 -10.88 -13.08
N LYS A 9 -16.63 -10.47 -12.10
CA LYS A 9 -16.99 -10.44 -10.67
C LYS A 9 -16.92 -9.00 -10.19
N THR A 10 -18.05 -8.48 -9.73
CA THR A 10 -18.25 -7.09 -9.32
C THR A 10 -18.35 -6.95 -7.80
N ASN A 11 -18.33 -5.70 -7.30
CA ASN A 11 -18.45 -5.37 -5.87
C ASN A 11 -17.42 -6.06 -4.96
N LEU A 12 -16.21 -6.33 -5.46
CA LEU A 12 -15.11 -6.82 -4.63
C LEU A 12 -14.48 -5.64 -3.89
N TYR A 13 -13.73 -5.90 -2.81
CA TYR A 13 -13.06 -4.87 -2.02
C TYR A 13 -11.69 -5.34 -1.58
N THR A 14 -10.67 -4.50 -1.73
CA THR A 14 -9.33 -4.75 -1.20
C THR A 14 -9.00 -3.77 -0.09
N ASN A 15 -8.44 -4.28 1.01
CA ASN A 15 -7.93 -3.47 2.13
C ASN A 15 -6.51 -2.93 1.87
N GLY A 16 -5.96 -3.16 0.67
CA GLY A 16 -4.55 -2.94 0.36
C GLY A 16 -3.74 -4.23 0.37
N GLY A 17 -2.49 -4.14 -0.06
CA GLY A 17 -1.50 -5.22 -0.08
C GLY A 17 -1.64 -6.20 -1.24
N GLU A 18 -2.63 -6.01 -2.12
CA GLU A 18 -2.93 -6.93 -3.22
C GLU A 18 -2.71 -6.32 -4.60
N PHE A 19 -3.02 -5.04 -4.77
CA PHE A 19 -3.08 -4.39 -6.07
C PHE A 19 -2.38 -3.04 -6.02
N ILE A 20 -1.78 -2.67 -7.14
CA ILE A 20 -1.37 -1.30 -7.43
C ILE A 20 -2.13 -0.80 -8.66
N THR A 21 -2.41 0.50 -8.73
CA THR A 21 -2.97 1.08 -9.96
C THR A 21 -1.92 1.10 -11.06
N ILE A 22 -2.30 0.77 -12.30
CA ILE A 22 -1.34 0.78 -13.42
C ILE A 22 -0.80 2.19 -13.70
N THR A 23 -1.59 3.23 -13.42
CA THR A 23 -1.26 4.63 -13.73
C THR A 23 -0.28 5.25 -12.75
N THR A 24 -0.43 5.00 -11.45
CA THR A 24 0.43 5.61 -10.42
C THR A 24 1.34 4.61 -9.72
N SER A 25 1.14 3.30 -9.96
CA SER A 25 1.76 2.20 -9.19
C SER A 25 1.59 2.35 -7.68
N GLN A 26 0.59 3.10 -7.25
CA GLN A 26 0.24 3.21 -5.84
C GLN A 26 -0.66 2.05 -5.46
N GLU A 27 -0.45 1.56 -4.24
CA GLU A 27 -1.30 0.56 -3.61
C GLU A 27 -2.76 1.00 -3.68
N TYR A 28 -3.59 0.10 -4.19
CA TYR A 28 -5.01 0.35 -4.35
C TYR A 28 -5.77 -0.19 -3.14
N ILE A 29 -6.60 0.66 -2.56
CA ILE A 29 -7.53 0.33 -1.48
C ILE A 29 -8.90 0.80 -1.93
N GLY A 30 -9.89 -0.07 -1.91
CA GLY A 30 -11.25 0.27 -2.32
C GLY A 30 -11.94 -0.84 -3.09
N SER A 31 -13.13 -0.51 -3.61
CA SER A 31 -13.90 -1.43 -4.43
C SER A 31 -13.19 -1.74 -5.74
N TYR A 32 -13.20 -2.99 -6.16
CA TYR A 32 -12.67 -3.42 -7.45
C TYR A 32 -13.58 -4.46 -8.09
N TRP A 33 -13.33 -4.75 -9.35
CA TRP A 33 -13.96 -5.84 -10.07
C TRP A 33 -12.93 -6.54 -10.96
N THR A 34 -13.20 -7.78 -11.35
CA THR A 34 -12.26 -8.60 -12.13
C THR A 34 -12.96 -9.32 -13.26
N THR A 35 -12.24 -9.61 -14.33
CA THR A 35 -12.71 -10.38 -15.49
C THR A 35 -12.34 -11.85 -15.37
N SER A 36 -13.00 -12.73 -16.13
CA SER A 36 -12.64 -14.16 -16.22
C SER A 36 -11.25 -14.40 -16.82
N SER A 37 -10.71 -13.41 -17.54
CA SER A 37 -9.34 -13.37 -18.06
C SER A 37 -8.29 -13.04 -16.98
N GLY A 38 -8.71 -12.68 -15.76
CA GLY A 38 -7.81 -12.36 -14.65
C GLY A 38 -7.31 -10.91 -14.63
N GLU A 39 -8.00 -10.00 -15.32
CA GLU A 39 -7.72 -8.56 -15.23
C GLU A 39 -8.47 -7.97 -14.03
N TYR A 40 -7.94 -6.89 -13.45
CA TYR A 40 -8.49 -6.23 -12.27
C TYR A 40 -8.67 -4.74 -12.53
N TYR A 41 -9.77 -4.15 -12.05
CA TYR A 41 -10.11 -2.76 -12.32
C TYR A 41 -10.70 -2.08 -11.08
N THR A 42 -10.46 -0.78 -10.92
CA THR A 42 -11.07 0.02 -9.84
C THR A 42 -12.59 0.16 -10.00
N GLY A 43 -13.27 0.46 -8.90
CA GLY A 43 -14.71 0.67 -8.86
C GLY A 43 -15.52 -0.61 -8.63
N VAL A 44 -16.83 -0.48 -8.60
CA VAL A 44 -17.74 -1.58 -8.25
C VAL A 44 -18.07 -2.49 -9.44
N GLY A 45 -17.81 -2.04 -10.67
CA GLY A 45 -18.11 -2.78 -11.89
C GLY A 45 -17.81 -1.96 -13.16
N PRO A 46 -18.01 -2.56 -14.35
CA PRO A 46 -17.66 -1.97 -15.65
C PRO A 46 -18.48 -0.73 -16.03
N THR A 47 -19.56 -0.44 -15.30
CA THR A 47 -20.36 0.78 -15.44
C THR A 47 -19.84 1.95 -14.62
N SER A 48 -18.82 1.74 -13.76
CA SER A 48 -18.18 2.81 -13.01
C SER A 48 -17.50 3.78 -13.98
N THR A 49 -17.66 5.08 -13.79
CA THR A 49 -16.94 6.07 -14.61
C THR A 49 -15.48 6.15 -14.18
N GLY A 50 -14.56 6.17 -15.14
CA GLY A 50 -13.12 6.40 -14.86
C GLY A 50 -12.42 5.26 -14.12
N TYR A 51 -12.84 4.00 -14.29
CA TYR A 51 -12.09 2.87 -13.74
C TYR A 51 -10.68 2.79 -14.34
N VAL A 52 -9.73 2.34 -13.53
CA VAL A 52 -8.31 2.20 -13.86
C VAL A 52 -7.93 0.74 -13.66
N GLU A 53 -7.06 0.21 -14.52
CA GLU A 53 -6.54 -1.15 -14.36
C GLU A 53 -5.65 -1.27 -13.12
N LEU A 54 -5.74 -2.43 -12.48
CA LEU A 54 -5.00 -2.82 -11.29
C LEU A 54 -4.06 -3.97 -11.65
N LEU A 55 -2.81 -3.86 -11.21
CA LEU A 55 -1.85 -4.95 -11.31
C LEU A 55 -1.74 -5.66 -9.96
N PRO A 56 -1.83 -6.99 -9.92
CA PRO A 56 -1.55 -7.73 -8.69
C PRO A 56 -0.08 -7.52 -8.29
N ILE A 57 0.15 -7.31 -7.01
CA ILE A 57 1.49 -7.13 -6.46
C ILE A 57 2.23 -8.46 -6.55
N THR A 58 3.21 -8.55 -7.46
CA THR A 58 4.09 -9.73 -7.62
C THR A 58 5.48 -9.48 -7.06
N LYS A 59 6.18 -10.55 -6.66
CA LYS A 59 7.55 -10.51 -6.13
C LYS A 59 8.59 -9.91 -7.10
N GLU A 60 8.27 -9.73 -8.38
CA GLU A 60 9.24 -9.28 -9.40
C GLU A 60 9.16 -7.78 -9.75
N GLN A 61 8.08 -7.07 -9.38
CA GLN A 61 7.93 -5.63 -9.67
C GLN A 61 8.81 -4.70 -8.79
N ILE A 62 9.80 -5.26 -8.08
CA ILE A 62 10.60 -4.68 -6.99
C ILE A 62 11.68 -3.65 -7.45
N LYS A 63 11.87 -3.36 -8.74
CA LYS A 63 13.07 -2.62 -9.21
C LYS A 63 12.90 -1.22 -9.82
N LYS A 64 11.72 -0.61 -9.81
CA LYS A 64 11.60 0.80 -10.25
C LYS A 64 11.21 1.70 -9.08
N GLU A 65 12.15 2.54 -8.67
CA GLU A 65 11.84 3.79 -7.99
C GLU A 65 10.95 4.60 -8.93
N ASN A 66 9.64 4.53 -8.76
CA ASN A 66 8.71 5.34 -9.53
C ASN A 66 8.78 6.77 -8.99
N THR A 67 9.65 7.59 -9.57
CA THR A 67 9.45 9.04 -9.63
C THR A 67 8.16 9.29 -10.41
N LEU A 68 7.16 9.87 -9.75
CA LEU A 68 6.01 10.47 -10.44
C LEU A 68 6.50 11.67 -11.27
N THR A 69 6.76 11.49 -12.56
CA THR A 69 6.56 12.57 -13.51
C THR A 69 5.08 12.56 -13.85
N ILE A 70 4.32 13.47 -13.25
CA ILE A 70 2.93 13.66 -13.62
C ILE A 70 2.91 14.34 -14.99
N ASN A 71 2.79 13.56 -16.07
CA ASN A 71 2.29 14.10 -17.33
C ASN A 71 0.76 14.14 -17.21
N VAL A 72 0.21 15.20 -16.61
CA VAL A 72 -1.23 15.43 -16.67
C VAL A 72 -1.55 15.86 -18.09
N GLY A 73 -2.34 15.07 -18.79
CA GLY A 73 -2.98 15.52 -20.02
C GLY A 73 -3.95 16.67 -19.70
N GLY A 74 -3.64 17.86 -20.20
CA GLY A 74 -4.59 18.83 -20.77
C GLY A 74 -5.38 19.74 -19.83
N ASP A 75 -5.94 19.26 -18.72
CA ASP A 75 -7.01 20.02 -18.03
C ASP A 75 -6.61 20.68 -16.70
N ILE A 76 -5.52 20.25 -16.04
CA ILE A 76 -5.10 20.85 -14.76
C ILE A 76 -4.29 22.14 -14.95
N ASP A 77 -3.57 22.27 -16.07
CA ASP A 77 -2.67 23.39 -16.37
C ASP A 77 -3.44 24.69 -16.60
N VAL A 78 -4.66 24.59 -17.15
CA VAL A 78 -5.55 25.73 -17.35
C VAL A 78 -6.09 26.25 -16.02
N TYR A 79 -6.43 25.37 -15.08
CA TYR A 79 -6.92 25.78 -13.76
C TYR A 79 -5.83 26.47 -12.91
N ASN A 80 -4.60 25.94 -12.94
CA ASN A 80 -3.48 26.46 -12.14
C ASN A 80 -2.92 27.78 -12.70
N SER A 81 -2.87 27.93 -14.04
CA SER A 81 -2.44 29.17 -14.70
C SER A 81 -3.41 30.34 -14.46
N LEU A 82 -4.72 30.09 -14.39
CA LEU A 82 -5.73 31.10 -14.06
C LEU A 82 -5.69 31.58 -12.61
N LYS A 83 -5.00 30.85 -11.72
CA LYS A 83 -4.87 31.17 -10.28
C LYS A 83 -3.48 31.69 -9.88
N GLY A 84 -2.55 31.80 -10.83
CA GLY A 84 -1.18 32.27 -10.56
C GLY A 84 -0.37 31.33 -9.67
N ILE A 85 -0.65 30.03 -9.71
CA ILE A 85 0.09 29.01 -8.97
C ILE A 85 1.31 28.62 -9.81
N ASP A 86 2.51 28.95 -9.34
CA ASP A 86 3.76 28.54 -9.97
C ASP A 86 4.01 27.05 -9.66
N VAL A 87 3.83 26.19 -10.65
CA VAL A 87 3.89 24.71 -10.49
C VAL A 87 5.34 24.20 -10.34
N ASN A 88 6.31 25.11 -10.24
CA ASN A 88 7.72 24.79 -9.95
C ASN A 88 8.05 24.73 -8.45
N GLU A 89 7.09 24.95 -7.55
CA GLU A 89 7.30 24.73 -6.11
C GLU A 89 7.25 23.23 -5.77
N SER A 90 8.46 22.68 -5.59
CA SER A 90 8.83 21.46 -4.86
C SER A 90 7.67 20.57 -4.37
N SER A 91 7.19 19.67 -5.24
CA SER A 91 6.27 18.62 -4.78
C SER A 91 6.98 17.70 -3.79
N LYS A 92 6.46 17.67 -2.55
CA LYS A 92 6.97 16.76 -1.52
C LYS A 92 6.73 15.31 -1.94
N LYS A 93 7.73 14.45 -1.72
CA LYS A 93 7.64 13.01 -1.91
C LYS A 93 6.61 12.43 -0.94
N ILE A 94 5.79 11.52 -1.45
CA ILE A 94 4.83 10.75 -0.65
C ILE A 94 5.31 9.31 -0.51
N PRO A 95 4.97 8.62 0.59
CA PRO A 95 5.29 7.21 0.79
C PRO A 95 4.75 6.34 -0.35
N THR A 96 5.57 5.41 -0.84
CA THR A 96 5.19 4.42 -1.83
C THR A 96 5.30 3.02 -1.26
N TYR A 97 4.38 2.15 -1.70
CA TYR A 97 4.32 0.78 -1.23
C TYR A 97 5.63 0.04 -1.52
N THR A 98 6.14 -0.73 -0.56
CA THR A 98 7.23 -1.69 -0.76
C THR A 98 6.86 -3.01 -0.10
N TYR A 99 6.85 -4.09 -0.90
CA TYR A 99 6.61 -5.42 -0.38
C TYR A 99 7.75 -5.84 0.57
N PRO A 100 7.46 -6.24 1.81
CA PRO A 100 8.48 -6.62 2.78
C PRO A 100 9.17 -7.92 2.36
N GLN A 101 10.50 -7.94 2.44
CA GLN A 101 11.32 -9.11 2.10
C GLN A 101 12.26 -9.42 3.26
N PRO A 102 11.95 -10.42 4.10
CA PRO A 102 12.86 -10.88 5.13
C PRO A 102 14.18 -11.37 4.53
N THR A 103 15.28 -11.04 5.19
CA THR A 103 16.62 -11.50 4.83
C THR A 103 16.98 -12.81 5.54
N GLU A 104 18.03 -13.49 5.09
CA GLU A 104 18.55 -14.64 5.82
C GLU A 104 18.98 -14.30 7.26
N LYS A 105 19.46 -13.08 7.50
CA LYS A 105 19.80 -12.60 8.83
C LYS A 105 18.55 -12.49 9.70
N ASP A 106 17.45 -12.02 9.13
CA ASP A 106 16.17 -11.91 9.84
C ASP A 106 15.63 -13.28 10.24
N TYR A 107 15.77 -14.28 9.36
CA TYR A 107 15.44 -15.67 9.71
C TYR A 107 16.32 -16.23 10.84
N LYS A 108 17.59 -15.81 10.92
CA LYS A 108 18.46 -16.18 12.05
C LYS A 108 18.06 -15.48 13.35
N SER A 109 17.53 -14.26 13.30
CA SER A 109 16.98 -13.57 14.49
C SER A 109 15.56 -14.00 14.83
N GLY A 110 14.86 -14.67 13.92
CA GLY A 110 13.48 -15.14 14.10
C GLY A 110 12.40 -14.06 13.94
N SER A 111 12.80 -12.81 13.65
CA SER A 111 11.91 -11.68 13.41
C SER A 111 12.56 -10.62 12.51
N PHE A 112 11.74 -9.75 11.94
CA PHE A 112 12.16 -8.52 11.25
C PHE A 112 11.17 -7.38 11.48
N TYR A 113 11.51 -6.16 11.07
CA TYR A 113 10.57 -5.03 11.12
C TYR A 113 9.85 -4.82 9.79
N ARG A 114 8.52 -4.68 9.87
CA ARG A 114 7.68 -4.13 8.80
C ARG A 114 7.42 -2.65 9.12
N TYR A 115 7.53 -1.78 8.12
CA TYR A 115 7.43 -0.32 8.30
C TYR A 115 6.20 0.22 7.59
N PHE A 116 5.54 1.20 8.21
CA PHE A 116 4.25 1.70 7.75
C PHE A 116 4.19 3.22 7.78
N ALA A 117 3.49 3.77 6.80
CA ALA A 117 2.96 5.13 6.80
C ALA A 117 1.43 5.08 6.71
N LYS A 118 0.74 5.56 7.76
CA LYS A 118 -0.74 5.63 7.80
C LYS A 118 -1.19 7.06 7.60
N ARG A 119 -2.04 7.34 6.60
CA ARG A 119 -2.56 8.70 6.37
C ARG A 119 -3.31 9.22 7.59
N VAL A 120 -3.03 10.44 8.04
CA VAL A 120 -3.63 10.95 9.29
C VAL A 120 -5.16 11.08 9.21
N ASN A 121 -5.68 11.48 8.05
CA ASN A 121 -7.10 11.76 7.79
C ASN A 121 -7.91 10.56 7.25
N GLN A 122 -7.25 9.47 6.86
CA GLN A 122 -7.89 8.31 6.22
C GLN A 122 -7.40 7.02 6.87
N ASN A 123 -8.16 5.94 6.75
CA ASN A 123 -7.72 4.63 7.23
C ASN A 123 -6.91 3.86 6.18
N ILE A 124 -5.91 4.54 5.61
CA ILE A 124 -5.06 4.03 4.54
C ILE A 124 -3.68 3.77 5.13
N TYR A 125 -3.22 2.54 4.97
CA TYR A 125 -1.91 2.06 5.39
C TYR A 125 -1.07 1.78 4.15
N ILE A 126 0.19 2.22 4.19
CA ILE A 126 1.16 1.96 3.14
C ILE A 126 2.36 1.28 3.79
N GLU A 127 2.68 0.06 3.39
CA GLU A 127 3.95 -0.57 3.77
C GLU A 127 5.09 0.07 3.00
N VAL A 128 6.15 0.45 3.70
CA VAL A 128 7.30 1.13 3.11
C VAL A 128 8.59 0.39 3.43
N ASN A 129 9.63 0.65 2.65
CA ASN A 129 10.96 0.18 3.00
C ASN A 129 11.59 1.03 4.11
N LYS A 130 12.68 0.52 4.69
CA LYS A 130 13.41 1.20 5.77
C LYS A 130 13.91 2.60 5.38
N PRO A 131 14.50 2.84 4.19
CA PRO A 131 14.88 4.19 3.77
C PRO A 131 13.73 5.20 3.80
N GLN A 132 12.57 4.85 3.24
CA GLN A 132 11.38 5.71 3.25
C GLN A 132 10.90 5.97 4.68
N TYR A 133 10.82 4.93 5.51
CA TYR A 133 10.49 5.06 6.93
C TYR A 133 11.44 6.02 7.66
N ASP A 134 12.75 5.88 7.42
CA ASP A 134 13.77 6.72 8.04
C ASP A 134 13.64 8.19 7.60
N SER A 135 13.38 8.47 6.32
CA SER A 135 13.13 9.85 5.84
C SER A 135 11.88 10.46 6.48
N LEU A 136 10.78 9.69 6.55
CA LEU A 136 9.52 10.16 7.12
C LEU A 136 9.62 10.42 8.63
N ILE A 137 10.28 9.54 9.39
CA ILE A 137 10.42 9.70 10.85
C ILE A 137 11.39 10.84 11.20
N LYS A 138 12.42 11.07 10.36
CA LYS A 138 13.36 12.19 10.49
C LYS A 138 12.76 13.52 10.05
N ARG A 139 11.54 13.52 9.48
CA ARG A 139 10.86 14.71 8.95
C ARG A 139 11.70 15.43 7.90
N ASP A 140 12.26 14.66 6.98
CA ASP A 140 12.94 15.20 5.80
C ASP A 140 11.97 16.11 5.03
N ASP A 141 12.35 17.37 4.79
CA ASP A 141 11.50 18.39 4.18
C ASP A 141 11.12 18.06 2.73
N SER A 142 11.90 17.19 2.07
CA SER A 142 11.56 16.67 0.74
C SER A 142 10.39 15.68 0.78
N TRP A 143 9.92 15.26 1.97
CA TRP A 143 8.82 14.33 2.15
C TRP A 143 7.61 14.99 2.83
N ASP A 144 6.42 14.58 2.43
CA ASP A 144 5.17 14.98 3.08
C ASP A 144 4.95 14.17 4.37
N PHE A 145 5.85 14.31 5.34
CA PHE A 145 5.78 13.56 6.60
C PHE A 145 4.55 13.95 7.44
N ALA A 146 4.05 15.17 7.32
CA ALA A 146 2.97 15.71 8.15
C ALA A 146 1.63 15.00 7.90
N SER A 147 1.42 14.52 6.67
CA SER A 147 0.21 13.78 6.30
C SER A 147 0.17 12.34 6.79
N TYR A 148 1.23 11.83 7.43
CA TYR A 148 1.33 10.42 7.81
C TYR A 148 1.73 10.21 9.28
N LYS A 149 1.04 9.27 9.92
CA LYS A 149 1.50 8.63 11.15
C LYS A 149 2.39 7.45 10.76
N VAL A 150 3.67 7.56 11.10
CA VAL A 150 4.71 6.59 10.70
C VAL A 150 5.02 5.67 11.87
N PHE A 151 5.07 4.36 11.64
CA PHE A 151 5.35 3.38 12.69
C PHE A 151 5.96 2.09 12.10
N LYS A 152 6.37 1.19 12.97
CA LYS A 152 6.88 -0.13 12.59
C LYS A 152 6.33 -1.17 13.54
N ILE A 153 6.22 -2.41 13.07
CA ILE A 153 5.87 -3.58 13.87
C ILE A 153 6.98 -4.63 13.73
N GLU A 154 7.26 -5.33 14.81
CA GLU A 154 8.11 -6.52 14.77
C GLU A 154 7.27 -7.69 14.27
N TRP A 155 7.74 -8.38 13.24
CA TRP A 155 7.06 -9.49 12.61
C TRP A 155 7.85 -10.77 12.84
N THR A 156 7.22 -11.72 13.52
CA THR A 156 7.79 -13.03 13.84
C THR A 156 7.82 -13.90 12.59
N LEU A 157 8.97 -14.53 12.35
CA LEU A 157 9.23 -15.39 11.19
C LEU A 157 9.35 -16.87 11.54
N SER A 158 9.75 -17.19 12.76
CA SER A 158 10.00 -18.55 13.21
C SER A 158 9.30 -18.84 14.53
N GLY A 159 8.88 -20.09 14.72
CA GLY A 159 8.23 -20.58 15.92
C GLY A 159 7.93 -22.07 15.78
N SER A 160 7.33 -22.69 16.79
CA SER A 160 7.06 -24.14 16.75
C SER A 160 5.99 -24.53 15.71
N SER A 161 5.19 -23.58 15.23
CA SER A 161 4.21 -23.79 14.16
C SER A 161 3.80 -22.48 13.48
N PRO A 162 3.27 -22.53 12.24
CA PRO A 162 2.66 -21.36 11.59
C PRO A 162 1.53 -20.75 12.42
N GLN A 163 0.74 -21.56 13.12
CA GLN A 163 -0.36 -21.08 13.96
C GLN A 163 0.13 -20.27 15.16
N GLN A 164 1.22 -20.71 15.80
CA GLN A 164 1.83 -19.96 16.89
C GLN A 164 2.34 -18.61 16.38
N VAL A 165 3.04 -18.59 15.25
CA VAL A 165 3.54 -17.35 14.64
C VAL A 165 2.39 -16.41 14.26
N SER A 166 1.31 -16.96 13.69
CA SER A 166 0.08 -16.23 13.39
C SER A 166 -0.51 -15.54 14.64
N ASN A 167 -0.68 -16.28 15.74
CA ASN A 167 -1.21 -15.74 16.99
C ASN A 167 -0.32 -14.63 17.58
N ILE A 168 1.00 -14.81 17.50
CA ILE A 168 1.98 -13.80 17.97
C ILE A 168 1.85 -12.53 17.14
N ASN A 169 1.91 -12.65 15.81
CA ASN A 169 1.83 -11.49 14.92
C ASN A 169 0.49 -10.76 15.04
N GLN A 170 -0.62 -11.49 15.16
CA GLN A 170 -1.94 -10.89 15.39
C GLN A 170 -1.99 -10.11 16.72
N SER A 171 -1.34 -10.63 17.77
CA SER A 171 -1.24 -9.95 19.07
C SER A 171 -0.38 -8.68 19.00
N ILE A 172 0.73 -8.72 18.24
CA ILE A 172 1.58 -7.55 17.98
C ILE A 172 0.80 -6.47 17.24
N VAL A 173 0.08 -6.84 16.19
CA VAL A 173 -0.74 -5.91 15.40
C VAL A 173 -1.85 -5.30 16.24
N THR A 174 -2.61 -6.11 16.98
CA THR A 174 -3.67 -5.64 17.90
C THR A 174 -3.12 -4.64 18.92
N THR A 175 -1.97 -4.97 19.52
CA THR A 175 -1.34 -4.13 20.52
C THR A 175 -0.84 -2.81 19.91
N THR A 176 -0.28 -2.86 18.72
CA THR A 176 0.19 -1.67 17.99
C THR A 176 -0.97 -0.75 17.65
N GLU A 177 -2.05 -1.30 17.09
CA GLU A 177 -3.26 -0.55 16.72
C GLU A 177 -3.82 0.23 17.93
N ARG A 178 -3.97 -0.47 19.06
CA ARG A 178 -4.42 0.13 20.34
C ARG A 178 -3.46 1.18 20.87
N LYS A 179 -2.15 0.91 20.92
CA LYS A 179 -1.14 1.83 21.45
C LYS A 179 -1.06 3.12 20.63
N LEU A 180 -1.15 3.01 19.30
CA LEU A 180 -1.06 4.15 18.40
C LEU A 180 -2.40 4.88 18.21
N LYS A 181 -3.49 4.35 18.77
CA LYS A 181 -4.86 4.87 18.59
C LYS A 181 -5.20 5.02 17.10
N ILE A 182 -4.91 3.98 16.33
CA ILE A 182 -5.27 3.85 14.91
C ILE A 182 -6.28 2.71 14.78
N THR A 183 -6.91 2.54 13.62
CA THR A 183 -7.98 1.54 13.42
C THR A 183 -7.75 0.73 12.15
N GLY A 184 -8.24 -0.51 12.04
CA GLY A 184 -8.22 -1.29 10.81
C GLY A 184 -6.84 -1.80 10.35
N LEU A 185 -5.79 -1.64 11.18
CA LEU A 185 -4.50 -2.28 10.91
C LEU A 185 -4.64 -3.81 10.99
N LEU A 186 -5.51 -4.33 11.87
CA LEU A 186 -5.85 -5.75 11.91
C LEU A 186 -6.49 -6.28 10.62
N GLN A 187 -7.22 -5.43 9.89
CA GLN A 187 -7.89 -5.81 8.65
C GLN A 187 -6.97 -5.72 7.43
N TYR A 188 -5.82 -5.06 7.58
CA TYR A 188 -4.80 -4.94 6.55
C TYR A 188 -4.16 -6.30 6.23
N PHE A 189 -3.87 -7.11 7.26
CA PHE A 189 -3.23 -8.42 7.06
C PHE A 189 -4.24 -9.52 6.80
N LYS A 190 -4.02 -10.29 5.72
CA LYS A 190 -4.79 -11.50 5.40
C LYS A 190 -4.19 -12.78 5.96
N ASP A 191 -2.87 -12.80 6.11
CA ASP A 191 -2.11 -13.94 6.64
C ASP A 191 -1.12 -13.45 7.69
N TYR A 192 -1.34 -13.85 8.95
CA TYR A 192 -0.47 -13.50 10.07
C TYR A 192 0.72 -14.46 10.21
N SER A 193 0.73 -15.58 9.50
CA SER A 193 1.86 -16.49 9.36
C SER A 193 2.73 -16.18 8.13
N GLN A 194 2.46 -15.07 7.43
CA GLN A 194 3.22 -14.67 6.25
C GLN A 194 4.72 -14.69 6.54
N PHE A 195 5.48 -15.29 5.62
CA PHE A 195 6.93 -15.50 5.70
C PHE A 195 7.41 -16.53 6.73
N TYR A 196 6.51 -17.26 7.38
CA TYR A 196 6.87 -18.34 8.30
C TYR A 196 7.88 -19.31 7.68
N LYS A 197 8.93 -19.62 8.45
CA LYS A 197 9.87 -20.68 8.14
C LYS A 197 10.13 -21.50 9.41
N ALA A 198 10.03 -22.82 9.25
CA ALA A 198 10.33 -23.79 10.30
C ALA A 198 11.83 -23.85 10.60
#